data_AF-A0A972AFC1-F1
#
_entry.id   AF-A0A972AFC1-F1
#
_cell.length_a   1.000
_cell.length_b   1.000
_cell.length_c   1.000
_cell.angle_alpha   90.00
_cell.angle_beta   90.00
_cell.angle_gamma   90.00
#
_symmetry.space_group_name_H-M   'P 1'
#
loop_
_entity.id
_entity.type
_entity.pdbx_description
1 polymer ?
#
loop_
_entity_poly.entity_id
_entity_poly.type
_entity_poly.pdbx_seq_one_letter_code
_entity_poly.pdbx_strand_id
1 'polypeptide(L)'
;MSFKLGFNADIPNIEPKVEAYVPPKETKPRKSLVRVYFESLDRAYTYYNDRFDLKLGDRVYVEGKLEGNQGRVVEINCNFKIDLADYKRVIAVIDTDIKGQFYIAGSHILTFDPNALPIEKASLWFMPPIAEDAEIVSGYDDTSFRLDELSGMNVGGDETKRGFDYYFENKVRYICLDKTKGYAVVQGSKVYEVEFEYQNGEVSKLTCSCFSCLNCRHEFAAMLQLNDTLEQIRNLNAAEFERSGYFAAADKEILVKYGIMARNSGGIKFE
;
A
#
# COMPACT_ATOMS: atom_id res chain seq x y z
N MET A 1 23.61 55.49 17.87
CA MET A 1 22.46 55.54 16.95
C MET A 1 22.06 54.10 16.66
N SER A 2 21.05 53.59 17.37
CA SER A 2 20.55 52.22 17.21
C SER A 2 19.36 52.24 16.25
N PHE A 3 19.54 51.71 15.05
CA PHE A 3 18.44 51.47 14.11
C PHE A 3 17.87 50.07 14.34
N LYS A 4 16.60 50.04 14.74
CA LYS A 4 15.75 48.84 14.74
C LYS A 4 15.33 48.56 13.29
N LEU A 5 15.63 47.37 12.77
CA LEU A 5 14.99 46.82 11.58
C LEU A 5 14.00 45.77 12.03
N GLY A 6 12.71 46.11 11.98
CA GLY A 6 11.61 45.17 12.12
C GLY A 6 11.37 44.49 10.78
N PHE A 7 11.31 43.16 10.78
CA PHE A 7 10.75 42.37 9.69
C PHE A 7 9.39 41.85 10.15
N ASN A 8 8.32 42.55 9.75
CA ASN A 8 6.99 41.98 9.67
C ASN A 8 6.93 41.20 8.35
N ALA A 9 6.81 39.87 8.44
CA ALA A 9 6.33 39.06 7.34
C ALA A 9 4.91 38.63 7.70
N ASP A 10 3.93 39.27 7.09
CA ASP A 10 2.56 38.77 7.07
C ASP A 10 2.58 37.38 6.44
N ILE A 11 2.33 36.35 7.24
CA ILE A 11 2.15 34.98 6.76
C ILE A 11 0.71 34.91 6.26
N PRO A 12 0.45 34.77 4.94
CA PRO A 12 -0.91 34.51 4.49
C PRO A 12 -1.38 33.19 5.10
N ASN A 13 -2.50 33.25 5.80
CA ASN A 13 -3.20 32.11 6.36
C ASN A 13 -3.73 31.26 5.19
N ILE A 14 -2.94 30.29 4.73
CA ILE A 14 -3.37 29.30 3.76
C ILE A 14 -4.12 28.24 4.55
N GLU A 15 -5.44 28.41 4.65
CA GLU A 15 -6.32 27.32 5.07
C GLU A 15 -6.09 26.13 4.14
N PRO A 16 -5.81 24.92 4.66
CA PRO A 16 -5.62 23.74 3.83
C PRO A 16 -6.95 23.42 3.15
N LYS A 17 -7.03 23.74 1.86
CA LYS A 17 -8.15 23.37 1.01
C LYS A 17 -8.10 21.86 0.85
N VAL A 18 -9.04 21.17 1.47
CA VAL A 18 -9.23 19.71 1.35
C VAL A 18 -9.69 19.43 -0.07
N GLU A 19 -8.74 19.23 -0.99
CA GLU A 19 -9.03 18.70 -2.32
C GLU A 19 -9.20 17.18 -2.18
N ALA A 20 -10.40 16.69 -2.49
CA ALA A 20 -10.69 15.27 -2.56
C ALA A 20 -9.71 14.58 -3.53
N TYR A 21 -9.33 13.33 -3.24
CA TYR A 21 -8.64 12.49 -4.21
C TYR A 21 -9.41 12.44 -5.51
N VAL A 22 -8.79 13.02 -6.52
CA VAL A 22 -9.03 12.65 -7.90
C VAL A 22 -7.96 11.60 -8.19
N PRO A 23 -8.33 10.37 -8.58
CA PRO A 23 -7.36 9.40 -9.08
C PRO A 23 -6.47 10.08 -10.14
N PRO A 24 -5.21 9.64 -10.32
CA PRO A 24 -4.28 10.25 -11.26
C PRO A 24 -5.01 10.57 -12.56
N LYS A 25 -5.03 11.87 -12.88
CA LYS A 25 -5.75 12.47 -14.02
C LYS A 25 -5.73 11.49 -15.19
N GLU A 26 -6.91 10.97 -15.57
CA GLU A 26 -7.04 9.99 -16.66
C GLU A 26 -6.35 10.51 -17.92
N THR A 27 -5.08 10.14 -18.05
CA THR A 27 -4.32 10.35 -19.26
C THR A 27 -4.90 9.35 -20.24
N LYS A 28 -5.46 9.86 -21.34
CA LYS A 28 -6.15 9.01 -22.32
C LYS A 28 -5.23 7.84 -22.69
N PRO A 29 -5.69 6.59 -22.51
CA PRO A 29 -4.90 5.42 -22.83
C PRO A 29 -4.31 5.53 -24.23
N ARG A 30 -3.02 5.24 -24.37
CA ARG A 30 -2.32 5.33 -25.66
C ARG A 30 -1.78 3.96 -26.05
N LYS A 31 -2.22 3.48 -27.21
CA LYS A 31 -1.70 2.25 -27.81
C LYS A 31 -0.19 2.35 -28.04
N SER A 32 0.56 1.40 -27.51
CA SER A 32 2.02 1.37 -27.58
C SER A 32 2.55 -0.05 -27.48
N LEU A 33 3.63 -0.35 -28.20
CA LEU A 33 4.54 -1.43 -27.83
C LEU A 33 5.55 -0.90 -26.83
N VAL A 34 5.72 -1.58 -25.72
CA VAL A 34 6.67 -1.21 -24.67
C VAL A 34 7.67 -2.31 -24.42
N ARG A 35 8.93 -1.95 -24.17
CA ARG A 35 9.91 -2.87 -23.61
C ARG A 35 9.93 -2.71 -22.10
N VAL A 36 9.69 -3.81 -21.40
CA VAL A 36 9.64 -3.86 -19.94
C VAL A 36 10.84 -4.68 -19.46
N TYR A 37 11.70 -4.05 -18.67
CA TYR A 37 12.88 -4.63 -18.05
C TYR A 37 12.53 -5.26 -16.70
N PHE A 38 12.97 -6.50 -16.47
CA PHE A 38 12.78 -7.24 -15.23
C PHE A 38 14.13 -7.49 -14.57
N GLU A 39 14.30 -6.98 -13.35
CA GLU A 39 15.55 -7.10 -12.59
C GLU A 39 15.91 -8.57 -12.29
N SER A 40 14.92 -9.43 -12.06
CA SER A 40 15.13 -10.85 -11.75
C SER A 40 15.81 -11.64 -12.87
N LEU A 41 15.69 -11.18 -14.12
CA LEU A 41 16.26 -11.83 -15.31
C LEU A 41 17.31 -10.98 -16.03
N ASP A 42 17.57 -9.76 -15.54
CA ASP A 42 18.41 -8.76 -16.19
C ASP A 42 18.11 -8.62 -17.70
N ARG A 43 16.81 -8.57 -18.03
CA ARG A 43 16.36 -8.58 -19.43
C ARG A 43 15.06 -7.82 -19.62
N ALA A 44 14.93 -7.23 -20.81
CA ALA A 44 13.71 -6.58 -21.25
C ALA A 44 12.97 -7.37 -22.33
N TYR A 45 11.65 -7.46 -22.20
CA TYR A 45 10.73 -8.12 -23.14
C TYR A 45 9.68 -7.13 -23.66
N THR A 46 9.14 -7.40 -24.84
CA THR A 46 8.17 -6.51 -25.50
C THR A 46 6.74 -6.91 -25.17
N TYR A 47 5.93 -5.93 -24.77
CA TYR A 47 4.51 -6.09 -24.44
C TYR A 47 3.68 -5.06 -25.20
N TYR A 48 2.42 -5.39 -25.41
CA TYR A 48 1.43 -4.45 -25.94
C TYR A 48 0.72 -3.73 -24.78
N ASN A 49 0.47 -2.45 -24.94
CA ASN A 49 -0.32 -1.64 -24.02
C ASN A 49 -1.38 -0.88 -24.80
N ASP A 50 -2.61 -0.91 -24.32
CA ASP A 50 -3.72 -0.11 -24.80
C ASP A 50 -4.59 0.48 -23.68
N ARG A 51 -4.25 0.20 -22.43
CA ARG A 51 -5.02 0.62 -21.24
C ARG A 51 -4.41 1.83 -20.53
N PHE A 52 -3.12 2.13 -20.74
CA PHE A 52 -2.39 3.14 -19.98
C PHE A 52 -1.66 4.15 -20.86
N ASP A 53 -1.40 5.36 -20.35
CA ASP A 53 -0.47 6.33 -20.97
C ASP A 53 0.91 6.21 -20.31
N LEU A 54 1.62 5.13 -20.65
CA LEU A 54 2.90 4.76 -20.05
C LEU A 54 4.00 5.81 -20.33
N LYS A 55 4.88 5.98 -19.34
CA LYS A 55 6.11 6.78 -19.40
C LYS A 55 7.33 5.90 -19.17
N LEU A 56 8.48 6.40 -19.62
CA LEU A 56 9.77 5.76 -19.33
C LEU A 56 10.01 5.78 -17.81
N GLY A 57 10.39 4.64 -17.26
CA GLY A 57 10.58 4.48 -15.82
C GLY A 57 9.36 3.98 -15.07
N ASP A 58 8.17 3.96 -15.68
CA ASP A 58 6.97 3.43 -15.03
C ASP A 58 7.18 1.98 -14.61
N ARG A 59 6.73 1.66 -13.39
CA ARG A 59 6.68 0.30 -12.87
C ARG A 59 5.35 -0.33 -13.27
N VAL A 60 5.39 -1.55 -13.78
CA VAL A 60 4.21 -2.22 -14.36
C VAL A 60 4.16 -3.71 -14.00
N TYR A 61 2.96 -4.26 -14.05
CA TYR A 61 2.72 -5.70 -14.14
C TYR A 61 2.32 -6.08 -15.57
N VAL A 62 2.64 -7.31 -15.96
CA VAL A 62 2.40 -7.84 -17.31
C VAL A 62 1.76 -9.23 -17.26
N GLU A 63 1.05 -9.60 -18.32
CA GLU A 63 0.57 -10.96 -18.56
C GLU A 63 1.72 -11.95 -18.87
N GLY A 64 1.49 -13.22 -18.59
CA GLY A 64 2.28 -14.34 -19.10
C GLY A 64 3.32 -14.85 -18.09
N LYS A 65 4.47 -15.32 -18.58
CA LYS A 65 5.44 -16.04 -17.72
C LYS A 65 6.07 -15.19 -16.60
N LEU A 66 5.98 -13.87 -16.72
CA LEU A 66 6.50 -12.91 -15.75
C LEU A 66 5.38 -12.23 -14.95
N GLU A 67 4.16 -12.76 -15.05
CA GLU A 67 3.05 -12.32 -14.22
C GLU A 67 3.41 -12.41 -12.73
N GLY A 68 2.92 -11.43 -11.96
CA GLY A 68 3.30 -11.24 -10.56
C GLY A 68 4.66 -10.59 -10.32
N ASN A 69 5.53 -10.45 -11.34
CA ASN A 69 6.79 -9.72 -11.20
C ASN A 69 6.63 -8.27 -11.64
N GLN A 70 7.25 -7.36 -10.90
CA GLN A 70 7.32 -5.96 -11.30
C GLN A 70 8.39 -5.76 -12.37
N GLY A 71 8.01 -5.07 -13.44
CA GLY A 71 8.93 -4.64 -14.49
C GLY A 71 8.98 -3.12 -14.60
N ARG A 72 10.04 -2.59 -15.22
CA ARG A 72 10.19 -1.16 -15.51
C ARG A 72 10.13 -0.90 -17.01
N VAL A 73 9.32 0.06 -17.43
CA VAL A 73 9.25 0.49 -18.84
C VAL A 73 10.56 1.18 -19.22
N VAL A 74 11.27 0.67 -20.22
CA VAL A 74 12.55 1.20 -20.70
C VAL A 74 12.49 1.74 -22.13
N GLU A 75 11.51 1.32 -22.94
CA GLU A 75 11.27 1.86 -24.28
C GLU A 75 9.78 1.86 -24.60
N ILE A 76 9.34 2.83 -25.39
CA ILE A 76 7.94 2.99 -25.83
C ILE A 76 7.92 3.31 -27.32
N ASN A 77 7.21 2.51 -28.11
CA ASN A 77 6.96 2.73 -29.52
C ASN A 77 5.45 2.87 -29.78
N CYS A 78 5.04 4.03 -30.31
CA CYS A 78 3.65 4.32 -30.67
C CYS A 78 3.35 4.13 -32.17
N ASN A 79 4.37 3.86 -32.99
CA ASN A 79 4.26 3.63 -34.43
C ASN A 79 4.60 2.17 -34.73
N PHE A 80 3.58 1.30 -34.69
CA PHE A 80 3.77 -0.14 -34.85
C PHE A 80 2.60 -0.78 -35.60
N LYS A 81 2.87 -1.97 -36.15
CA LYS A 81 1.88 -2.90 -36.70
C LYS A 81 2.26 -4.29 -36.21
N ILE A 82 1.37 -4.94 -35.47
CA ILE A 82 1.57 -6.25 -34.85
C ILE A 82 0.32 -7.09 -35.00
N ASP A 83 0.46 -8.41 -34.89
CA ASP A 83 -0.64 -9.31 -34.56
C ASP A 83 -0.79 -9.37 -33.05
N LEU A 84 -1.99 -9.14 -32.51
CA LEU A 84 -2.22 -9.19 -31.06
C LEU A 84 -2.09 -10.60 -30.49
N ALA A 85 -2.20 -11.64 -31.32
CA ALA A 85 -2.02 -13.03 -30.87
C ALA A 85 -0.58 -13.31 -30.39
N ASP A 86 0.39 -12.56 -30.90
CA ASP A 86 1.82 -12.77 -30.61
C ASP A 86 2.32 -12.02 -29.36
N TYR A 87 1.50 -11.12 -28.78
CA TYR A 87 1.94 -10.22 -27.71
C TYR A 87 1.10 -10.37 -26.44
N LYS A 88 1.80 -10.44 -25.31
CA LYS A 88 1.20 -10.29 -23.98
C LYS A 88 1.01 -8.82 -23.64
N ARG A 89 0.09 -8.53 -22.71
CA ARG A 89 -0.28 -7.16 -22.35
C ARG A 89 0.37 -6.66 -21.06
N VAL A 90 0.46 -5.34 -20.95
CA VAL A 90 0.61 -4.66 -19.66
C VAL A 90 -0.75 -4.65 -18.96
N ILE A 91 -0.80 -5.10 -17.71
CA ILE A 91 -2.06 -5.27 -16.95
C ILE A 91 -2.28 -4.23 -15.86
N ALA A 92 -1.20 -3.63 -15.34
CA ALA A 92 -1.29 -2.57 -14.35
C ALA A 92 -0.07 -1.66 -14.39
N VAL A 93 -0.27 -0.41 -13.97
CA VAL A 93 0.78 0.56 -13.66
C VAL A 93 0.78 0.79 -12.17
N ILE A 94 1.96 0.73 -11.57
CA ILE A 94 2.15 0.90 -10.14
C ILE A 94 2.29 2.41 -9.87
N ASP A 95 1.26 3.00 -9.28
CA ASP A 95 1.30 4.41 -8.86
C ASP A 95 2.16 4.56 -7.61
N THR A 96 3.28 5.26 -7.77
CA THR A 96 4.24 5.57 -6.71
C THR A 96 4.10 7.01 -6.19
N ASP A 97 3.17 7.80 -6.74
CA ASP A 97 2.95 9.18 -6.34
C ASP A 97 2.16 9.22 -5.03
N ILE A 98 2.86 9.53 -3.93
CA ILE A 98 2.23 9.76 -2.62
C ILE A 98 2.21 11.25 -2.29
N LYS A 99 1.05 11.79 -1.94
CA LYS A 99 0.87 13.20 -1.57
C LYS A 99 0.01 13.26 -0.33
N GLY A 100 0.44 14.04 0.65
CA GLY A 100 -0.24 14.15 1.93
C GLY A 100 0.73 14.35 3.07
N GLN A 101 0.18 14.43 4.28
CA GLN A 101 0.95 14.50 5.50
C GLN A 101 1.20 13.09 6.04
N PHE A 102 2.44 12.84 6.44
CA PHE A 102 2.88 11.54 6.94
C PHE A 102 3.57 11.70 8.29
N TYR A 103 3.34 10.76 9.19
CA TYR A 103 3.87 10.76 10.55
C TYR A 103 4.66 9.47 10.77
N ILE A 104 5.80 9.59 11.44
CA ILE A 104 6.60 8.42 11.81
C ILE A 104 5.94 7.78 13.04
N ALA A 105 5.63 6.49 12.96
CA ALA A 105 4.98 5.72 14.01
C ALA A 105 5.64 4.34 14.14
N GLY A 106 6.57 4.22 15.09
CA GLY A 106 7.34 2.99 15.27
C GLY A 106 8.14 2.62 14.01
N SER A 107 7.95 1.40 13.51
CA SER A 107 8.56 0.90 12.26
C SER A 107 7.86 1.39 10.99
N HIS A 108 6.67 1.97 11.12
CA HIS A 108 5.84 2.40 10.00
C HIS A 108 5.82 3.92 9.85
N ILE A 109 5.32 4.36 8.70
CA ILE A 109 4.95 5.74 8.43
C ILE A 109 3.45 5.75 8.13
N LEU A 110 2.70 6.55 8.88
CA LEU A 110 1.24 6.63 8.81
C LEU A 110 0.75 7.93 8.19
N THR A 111 -0.46 7.89 7.64
CA THR A 111 -1.25 9.03 7.18
C THR A 111 -2.70 8.87 7.65
N PHE A 112 -3.35 10.00 7.93
CA PHE A 112 -4.78 10.06 8.23
C PHE A 112 -5.62 10.53 7.02
N ASP A 113 -4.97 10.79 5.89
CA ASP A 113 -5.63 11.16 4.63
C ASP A 113 -5.91 9.90 3.79
N PRO A 114 -7.19 9.54 3.55
CA PRO A 114 -7.60 8.40 2.71
C PRO A 114 -7.01 8.42 1.30
N ASN A 115 -6.64 9.62 0.85
CA ASN A 115 -6.21 9.89 -0.51
C ASN A 115 -4.70 9.74 -0.69
N ALA A 116 -3.95 9.81 0.42
CA ALA A 116 -2.50 9.81 0.40
C ALA A 116 -1.93 8.41 0.14
N LEU A 117 -2.58 7.38 0.68
CA LEU A 117 -2.16 5.99 0.56
C LEU A 117 -3.34 5.01 0.59
N PRO A 118 -4.24 5.05 -0.43
CA PRO A 118 -5.38 4.14 -0.49
C PRO A 118 -4.97 2.69 -0.76
N ILE A 119 -5.83 1.74 -0.40
CA ILE A 119 -5.58 0.29 -0.53
C ILE A 119 -5.25 -0.09 -1.97
N GLU A 120 -6.00 0.42 -2.95
CA GLU A 120 -5.84 0.11 -4.37
C GLU A 120 -4.47 0.53 -4.91
N LYS A 121 -3.88 1.58 -4.32
CA LYS A 121 -2.53 2.03 -4.65
C LYS A 121 -1.48 1.18 -3.94
N ALA A 122 -1.63 1.02 -2.62
CA ALA A 122 -0.64 0.36 -1.78
C ALA A 122 -0.52 -1.13 -2.10
N SER A 123 -1.62 -1.85 -2.38
CA SER A 123 -1.60 -3.28 -2.70
C SER A 123 -0.79 -3.56 -3.98
N LEU A 124 -0.90 -2.69 -4.99
CA LEU A 124 -0.13 -2.79 -6.25
C LEU A 124 1.38 -2.63 -6.06
N TRP A 125 1.85 -2.17 -4.90
CA TRP A 125 3.28 -2.16 -4.59
C TRP A 125 3.83 -3.55 -4.27
N PHE A 126 2.95 -4.52 -4.02
CA PHE A 126 3.31 -5.84 -3.56
C PHE A 126 2.83 -6.94 -4.50
N MET A 127 1.64 -6.80 -5.07
CA MET A 127 0.99 -7.83 -5.86
C MET A 127 0.27 -7.28 -7.10
N PRO A 128 0.15 -8.08 -8.17
CA PRO A 128 -0.61 -7.70 -9.35
C PRO A 128 -2.11 -7.58 -9.02
N PRO A 129 -2.90 -6.89 -9.87
CA PRO A 129 -4.35 -6.94 -9.77
C PRO A 129 -4.84 -8.39 -9.91
N ILE A 130 -5.95 -8.69 -9.24
CA ILE A 130 -6.66 -9.95 -9.40
C ILE A 130 -7.17 -10.04 -10.84
N ALA A 131 -7.00 -11.20 -11.47
CA ALA A 131 -7.50 -11.43 -12.82
C ALA A 131 -9.03 -11.32 -12.88
N GLU A 132 -9.56 -10.79 -13.99
CA GLU A 132 -11.00 -10.51 -14.15
C GLU A 132 -11.87 -11.80 -14.03
N ASP A 133 -11.30 -12.97 -14.30
CA ASP A 133 -11.94 -14.28 -14.23
C ASP A 133 -11.64 -15.05 -12.92
N ALA A 134 -10.97 -14.42 -11.95
CA ALA A 134 -10.69 -15.06 -10.68
C ALA A 134 -11.94 -15.17 -9.80
N GLU A 135 -12.26 -16.38 -9.36
CA GLU A 135 -13.32 -16.63 -8.39
C GLU A 135 -12.73 -16.64 -6.97
N ILE A 136 -12.87 -15.51 -6.26
CA ILE A 136 -12.45 -15.39 -4.86
C ILE A 136 -13.69 -15.51 -3.97
N VAL A 137 -13.62 -16.43 -3.01
CA VAL A 137 -14.66 -16.63 -1.99
C VAL A 137 -14.04 -16.41 -0.63
N SER A 138 -14.66 -15.53 0.15
CA SER A 138 -14.37 -15.34 1.56
C SER A 138 -15.55 -15.78 2.41
N GLY A 139 -15.24 -16.31 3.60
CA GLY A 139 -16.22 -16.69 4.61
C GLY A 139 -15.65 -16.36 5.98
N TYR A 140 -16.54 -16.06 6.92
CA TYR A 140 -16.21 -15.77 8.31
C TYR A 140 -17.27 -16.39 9.21
N ASP A 141 -16.90 -16.66 10.45
CA ASP A 141 -17.82 -17.04 11.51
C ASP A 141 -18.21 -15.81 12.35
N ASP A 142 -19.04 -16.02 13.37
CA ASP A 142 -19.48 -14.98 14.29
C ASP A 142 -18.51 -14.78 15.47
N THR A 143 -17.25 -15.21 15.35
CA THR A 143 -16.27 -15.06 16.43
C THR A 143 -15.66 -13.66 16.46
N SER A 144 -15.39 -13.18 17.67
CA SER A 144 -14.63 -11.96 17.93
C SER A 144 -13.67 -12.18 19.09
N PHE A 145 -12.62 -11.36 19.14
CA PHE A 145 -11.67 -11.31 20.24
C PHE A 145 -11.23 -9.88 20.51
N ARG A 146 -10.75 -9.61 21.72
CA ARG A 146 -10.22 -8.29 22.05
C ARG A 146 -8.81 -8.12 21.50
N LEU A 147 -8.53 -6.96 20.89
CA LEU A 147 -7.22 -6.65 20.32
C LEU A 147 -6.10 -6.60 21.38
N ASP A 148 -6.44 -6.20 22.61
CA ASP A 148 -5.50 -6.17 23.74
C ASP A 148 -5.27 -7.56 24.37
N GLU A 149 -6.03 -8.58 23.97
CA GLU A 149 -5.96 -9.95 24.49
C GLU A 149 -5.92 -10.97 23.33
N LEU A 150 -4.81 -10.98 22.59
CA LEU A 150 -4.63 -11.85 21.42
C LEU A 150 -4.63 -13.35 21.75
N SER A 151 -4.61 -13.75 23.02
CA SER A 151 -4.87 -15.14 23.43
C SER A 151 -6.29 -15.62 23.08
N GLY A 152 -7.22 -14.71 22.79
CA GLY A 152 -8.53 -15.03 22.24
C GLY A 152 -8.51 -15.48 20.77
N MET A 153 -7.40 -15.29 20.05
CA MET A 153 -7.25 -15.80 18.69
C MET A 153 -7.12 -17.33 18.70
N ASN A 154 -7.80 -17.99 17.78
CA ASN A 154 -7.69 -19.44 17.62
C ASN A 154 -6.45 -19.80 16.78
N VAL A 155 -5.27 -19.52 17.33
CA VAL A 155 -3.96 -19.71 16.70
C VAL A 155 -3.16 -20.79 17.43
N GLY A 156 -2.53 -21.70 16.67
CA GLY A 156 -1.64 -22.71 17.25
C GLY A 156 -0.33 -22.10 17.76
N GLY A 157 0.22 -22.63 18.86
CA GLY A 157 1.39 -22.02 19.53
C GLY A 157 2.64 -21.83 18.66
N ASP A 158 2.88 -22.70 17.67
CA ASP A 158 3.99 -22.51 16.72
C ASP A 158 3.73 -21.37 15.71
N GLU A 159 2.47 -21.19 15.31
CA GLU A 159 2.06 -20.08 14.45
C GLU A 159 2.07 -18.75 15.21
N THR A 160 1.78 -18.75 16.51
CA THR A 160 1.97 -17.56 17.37
C THR A 160 3.42 -17.10 17.39
N LYS A 161 4.38 -18.00 17.61
CA LYS A 161 5.82 -17.67 17.60
C LYS A 161 6.24 -17.08 16.25
N ARG A 162 5.84 -17.73 15.15
CA ARG A 162 6.10 -17.21 13.80
C ARG A 162 5.42 -15.87 13.54
N GLY A 163 4.24 -15.65 14.11
CA GLY A 163 3.54 -14.37 14.04
C GLY A 163 4.33 -13.25 14.71
N PHE A 164 4.94 -13.52 15.87
CA PHE A 164 5.89 -12.60 16.49
C PHE A 164 7.09 -12.33 15.58
N ASP A 165 7.71 -13.36 15.00
CA ASP A 165 8.84 -13.17 14.08
C ASP A 165 8.45 -12.25 12.91
N TYR A 166 7.27 -12.46 12.32
CA TYR A 166 6.77 -11.61 11.23
C TYR A 166 6.56 -10.16 11.65
N TYR A 167 6.03 -9.93 12.85
CA TYR A 167 5.88 -8.59 13.39
C TYR A 167 7.25 -7.92 13.62
N PHE A 168 8.18 -8.58 14.31
CA PHE A 168 9.50 -8.02 14.62
C PHE A 168 10.37 -7.80 13.38
N GLU A 169 10.21 -8.63 12.35
CA GLU A 169 10.91 -8.47 11.06
C GLU A 169 10.23 -7.45 10.13
N ASN A 170 9.24 -6.69 10.61
CA ASN A 170 8.46 -5.72 9.83
C ASN A 170 7.87 -6.32 8.54
N LYS A 171 7.36 -7.55 8.63
CA LYS A 171 6.72 -8.25 7.50
C LYS A 171 5.29 -7.81 7.27
N VAL A 172 4.64 -7.13 8.22
CA VAL A 172 3.44 -6.36 7.93
C VAL A 172 3.92 -5.12 7.18
N ARG A 173 3.69 -5.07 5.88
CA ARG A 173 4.25 -4.04 4.99
C ARG A 173 3.30 -2.87 4.78
N TYR A 174 2.02 -3.11 4.94
CA TYR A 174 0.96 -2.13 4.88
C TYR A 174 -0.17 -2.55 5.80
N ILE A 175 -0.78 -1.60 6.50
CA ILE A 175 -2.00 -1.79 7.27
C ILE A 175 -2.82 -0.52 7.25
N CYS A 176 -4.14 -0.66 7.13
CA CYS A 176 -5.06 0.46 7.23
C CYS A 176 -6.32 0.06 7.97
N LEU A 177 -7.00 1.08 8.48
CA LEU A 177 -8.33 0.99 9.03
C LEU A 177 -9.15 2.12 8.39
N ASP A 178 -10.25 1.78 7.74
CA ASP A 178 -11.27 2.72 7.28
C ASP A 178 -12.56 2.49 8.08
N LYS A 179 -12.75 3.34 9.08
CA LYS A 179 -13.80 3.26 10.09
C LYS A 179 -13.69 1.96 10.87
N THR A 180 -14.43 0.94 10.44
CA THR A 180 -14.42 -0.39 11.05
C THR A 180 -13.72 -1.42 10.19
N LYS A 181 -13.45 -1.14 8.92
CA LYS A 181 -12.86 -2.12 7.99
C LYS A 181 -11.35 -2.01 8.00
N GLY A 182 -10.70 -3.10 8.35
CA GLY A 182 -9.26 -3.24 8.36
C GLY A 182 -8.74 -4.06 7.20
N TYR A 183 -7.59 -3.65 6.67
CA TYR A 183 -6.88 -4.39 5.64
C TYR A 183 -5.38 -4.29 5.88
N ALA A 184 -4.65 -5.39 5.71
CA ALA A 184 -3.20 -5.44 5.82
C ALA A 184 -2.56 -6.31 4.73
N VAL A 185 -1.34 -5.95 4.36
CA VAL A 185 -0.47 -6.73 3.47
C VAL A 185 0.69 -7.29 4.30
N VAL A 186 0.83 -8.61 4.28
CA VAL A 186 1.86 -9.33 5.03
C VAL A 186 2.78 -10.08 4.07
N GLN A 187 4.08 -9.80 4.13
CA GLN A 187 5.10 -10.39 3.27
C GLN A 187 5.74 -11.62 3.93
N GLY A 188 5.38 -12.81 3.44
CA GLY A 188 5.99 -14.08 3.82
C GLY A 188 6.75 -14.72 2.66
N SER A 189 6.52 -16.03 2.43
CA SER A 189 7.00 -16.75 1.24
C SER A 189 6.37 -16.21 -0.05
N LYS A 190 5.16 -15.68 0.06
CA LYS A 190 4.48 -14.82 -0.90
C LYS A 190 3.84 -13.66 -0.16
N VAL A 191 3.20 -12.77 -0.89
CA VAL A 191 2.37 -11.70 -0.30
C VAL A 191 1.02 -12.29 0.09
N TYR A 192 0.56 -11.92 1.29
CA TYR A 192 -0.73 -12.32 1.83
C TYR A 192 -1.54 -11.07 2.18
N GLU A 193 -2.84 -11.17 1.98
CA GLU A 193 -3.81 -10.14 2.33
C GLU A 193 -4.52 -10.61 3.59
N VAL A 194 -4.73 -9.69 4.52
CA VAL A 194 -5.47 -9.90 5.76
C VAL A 194 -6.57 -8.86 5.83
N GLU A 195 -7.81 -9.31 5.93
CA GLU A 195 -8.99 -8.47 6.08
C GLU A 195 -9.63 -8.71 7.44
N PHE A 196 -10.15 -7.67 8.06
CA PHE A 196 -10.79 -7.76 9.38
C PHE A 196 -11.79 -6.62 9.60
N GLU A 197 -12.67 -6.78 10.58
CA GLU A 197 -13.43 -5.68 11.16
C GLU A 197 -12.91 -5.36 12.55
N TYR A 198 -12.76 -4.07 12.87
CA TYR A 198 -12.33 -3.58 14.18
C TYR A 198 -13.31 -2.52 14.69
N GLN A 199 -13.84 -2.73 15.89
CA GLN A 199 -14.75 -1.79 16.53
C GLN A 199 -14.62 -1.87 18.05
N ASN A 200 -14.47 -0.73 18.71
CA ASN A 200 -14.46 -0.61 20.18
C ASN A 200 -13.47 -1.57 20.90
N GLY A 201 -12.32 -1.84 20.28
CA GLY A 201 -11.31 -2.74 20.83
C GLY A 201 -11.50 -4.22 20.49
N GLU A 202 -12.60 -4.60 19.82
CA GLU A 202 -12.81 -5.96 19.32
C GLU A 202 -12.47 -6.09 17.85
N VAL A 203 -11.91 -7.25 17.50
CA VAL A 203 -11.66 -7.68 16.13
C VAL A 203 -12.60 -8.83 15.79
N SER A 204 -13.19 -8.79 14.60
CA SER A 204 -14.05 -9.85 14.06
C SER A 204 -13.80 -10.02 12.55
N LYS A 205 -14.39 -11.07 11.94
CA LYS A 205 -14.28 -11.36 10.50
C LYS A 205 -12.83 -11.36 9.98
N LEU A 206 -11.91 -11.80 10.82
CA LEU A 206 -10.49 -11.86 10.50
C LEU A 206 -10.25 -12.99 9.50
N THR A 207 -9.77 -12.64 8.32
CA THR A 207 -9.49 -13.59 7.24
C THR A 207 -8.14 -13.31 6.62
N CYS A 208 -7.52 -14.34 6.07
CA CYS A 208 -6.27 -14.23 5.34
C CYS A 208 -6.30 -15.04 4.05
N SER A 209 -5.66 -14.53 3.00
CA SER A 209 -5.49 -15.24 1.72
C SER A 209 -4.51 -16.44 1.77
N CYS A 210 -4.08 -16.84 2.97
CA CYS A 210 -3.31 -18.05 3.19
C CYS A 210 -4.23 -19.27 3.42
N PHE A 211 -3.76 -20.45 3.04
CA PHE A 211 -4.49 -21.68 3.34
C PHE A 211 -4.19 -22.12 4.77
N SER A 212 -5.11 -21.83 5.70
CA SER A 212 -5.06 -22.27 7.09
C SER A 212 -6.47 -22.59 7.59
N CYS A 213 -6.62 -23.65 8.38
CA CYS A 213 -7.91 -24.02 9.01
C CYS A 213 -8.17 -23.26 10.32
N LEU A 214 -7.14 -22.59 10.85
CA LEU A 214 -7.13 -21.83 12.08
C LEU A 214 -6.55 -20.44 11.81
N ASN A 215 -6.58 -19.55 12.81
CA ASN A 215 -5.91 -18.28 12.65
C ASN A 215 -4.41 -18.48 12.39
N CYS A 216 -3.90 -17.77 11.39
CA CYS A 216 -2.54 -17.97 10.90
C CYS A 216 -1.56 -16.95 11.52
N ARG A 217 -0.26 -17.19 11.34
CA ARG A 217 0.79 -16.25 11.72
C ARG A 217 0.66 -14.86 11.08
N HIS A 218 0.08 -14.75 9.87
CA HIS A 218 -0.07 -13.46 9.18
C HIS A 218 -1.14 -12.59 9.85
N GLU A 219 -2.27 -13.20 10.19
CA GLU A 219 -3.34 -12.56 10.96
C GLU A 219 -2.82 -12.13 12.32
N PHE A 220 -2.10 -13.01 13.03
CA PHE A 220 -1.51 -12.69 14.32
C PHE A 220 -0.53 -11.51 14.24
N ALA A 221 0.37 -11.50 13.25
CA ALA A 221 1.30 -10.41 13.02
C ALA A 221 0.58 -9.09 12.68
N ALA A 222 -0.46 -9.15 11.85
CA ALA A 222 -1.29 -7.99 11.50
C ALA A 222 -1.98 -7.40 12.73
N MET A 223 -2.47 -8.23 13.65
CA MET A 223 -3.09 -7.77 14.90
C MET A 223 -2.08 -7.15 15.86
N LEU A 224 -0.87 -7.70 15.97
CA LEU A 224 0.22 -7.06 16.71
C LEU A 224 0.55 -5.67 16.13
N GLN A 225 0.68 -5.57 14.81
CA GLN A 225 0.94 -4.30 14.14
C GLN A 225 -0.23 -3.32 14.29
N LEU A 226 -1.47 -3.78 14.23
CA LEU A 226 -2.65 -2.94 14.46
C LEU A 226 -2.61 -2.35 15.87
N ASN A 227 -2.33 -3.17 16.88
CA ASN A 227 -2.28 -2.74 18.27
C ASN A 227 -1.17 -1.68 18.50
N ASP A 228 0.05 -1.94 18.01
CA ASP A 228 1.16 -0.97 18.06
C ASP A 228 0.78 0.33 17.33
N THR A 229 0.24 0.23 16.12
CA THR A 229 -0.14 1.42 15.33
C THR A 229 -1.19 2.27 16.05
N LEU A 230 -2.21 1.65 16.65
CA LEU A 230 -3.23 2.35 17.43
C LEU A 230 -2.65 2.96 18.73
N GLU A 231 -1.63 2.35 19.33
CA GLU A 231 -0.88 2.96 20.43
C GLU A 231 -0.08 4.19 19.97
N GLN A 232 0.62 4.10 18.84
CA GLN A 232 1.33 5.24 18.25
C GLN A 232 0.38 6.39 17.91
N ILE A 233 -0.79 6.10 17.33
CA ILE A 233 -1.82 7.12 17.02
C ILE A 233 -2.31 7.82 18.29
N ARG A 234 -2.53 7.07 19.38
CA ARG A 234 -2.88 7.64 20.69
C ARG A 234 -1.77 8.56 21.20
N ASN A 235 -0.51 8.16 21.09
CA ASN A 235 0.64 8.95 21.52
C ASN A 235 0.83 10.24 20.69
N LEU A 236 0.47 10.20 19.39
CA LEU A 236 0.45 11.38 18.52
C LEU A 236 -0.69 12.36 18.86
N ASN A 237 -1.62 12.00 19.75
CA ASN A 237 -2.85 12.76 20.04
C ASN A 237 -3.61 13.16 18.76
N ALA A 238 -3.68 12.22 17.80
CA ALA A 238 -4.18 12.50 16.47
C ALA A 238 -5.71 12.66 16.46
N ALA A 239 -6.19 13.89 16.70
CA ALA A 239 -7.61 14.25 16.58
C ALA A 239 -8.19 13.97 15.18
N GLU A 240 -7.33 13.85 14.16
CA GLU A 240 -7.71 13.48 12.81
C GLU A 240 -8.28 12.07 12.74
N PHE A 241 -7.66 11.11 13.44
CA PHE A 241 -8.12 9.73 13.49
C PHE A 241 -9.49 9.61 14.18
N GLU A 242 -9.68 10.29 15.31
CA GLU A 242 -10.96 10.32 16.02
C GLU A 242 -12.10 10.88 15.15
N ARG A 243 -11.78 11.81 14.25
CA ARG A 243 -12.75 12.43 13.33
C ARG A 243 -13.07 11.57 12.12
N SER A 244 -12.05 10.97 11.50
CA SER A 244 -12.22 10.22 10.23
C SER A 244 -12.49 8.74 10.43
N GLY A 245 -12.00 8.17 11.55
CA GLY A 245 -11.88 6.73 11.74
C GLY A 245 -10.88 6.08 10.76
N TYR A 246 -10.04 6.88 10.10
CA TYR A 246 -9.15 6.40 9.05
C TYR A 246 -7.67 6.56 9.40
N PHE A 247 -6.89 5.51 9.18
CA PHE A 247 -5.45 5.61 8.98
C PHE A 247 -5.00 4.62 7.91
N ALA A 248 -3.89 4.93 7.27
CA ALA A 248 -3.07 3.96 6.54
C ALA A 248 -1.62 4.10 6.95
N ALA A 249 -0.93 2.98 7.08
CA ALA A 249 0.46 2.90 7.49
C ALA A 249 1.20 1.93 6.58
N ALA A 250 2.38 2.34 6.11
CA ALA A 250 3.29 1.47 5.38
C ALA A 250 4.61 1.36 6.13
N ASP A 251 5.25 0.21 6.02
CA ASP A 251 6.61 -0.01 6.48
C ASP A 251 7.55 1.07 5.88
N LYS A 252 8.48 1.58 6.70
CA LYS A 252 9.40 2.66 6.31
C LYS A 252 10.17 2.33 5.04
N GLU A 253 10.66 1.10 4.91
CA GLU A 253 11.46 0.71 3.75
C GLU A 253 10.62 0.74 2.46
N ILE A 254 9.37 0.28 2.54
CA ILE A 254 8.43 0.32 1.42
C ILE A 254 8.11 1.75 1.02
N LEU A 255 7.77 2.62 1.98
CA LEU A 255 7.44 4.00 1.67
C LEU A 255 8.64 4.74 1.06
N VAL A 256 9.86 4.47 1.54
CA VAL A 256 11.09 5.01 0.94
C VAL A 256 11.27 4.48 -0.50
N LYS A 257 11.14 3.17 -0.69
CA LYS A 257 11.33 2.53 -2.00
C LYS A 257 10.36 3.05 -3.06
N TYR A 258 9.06 3.12 -2.75
CA TYR A 258 8.06 3.53 -3.73
C TYR A 258 7.81 5.04 -3.68
N GLY A 259 7.58 5.60 -2.51
CA GLY A 259 7.19 7.00 -2.36
C GLY A 259 8.30 8.04 -2.49
N ILE A 260 9.56 7.66 -2.25
CA ILE A 260 10.70 8.59 -2.26
C ILE A 260 11.68 8.29 -3.39
N MET A 261 12.22 7.08 -3.49
CA MET A 261 13.27 6.75 -4.47
C MET A 261 12.78 6.82 -5.92
N ALA A 262 11.48 6.68 -6.16
CA ALA A 262 10.90 6.81 -7.50
C ALA A 262 10.74 8.28 -7.96
N ARG A 263 10.99 9.26 -7.09
CA ARG A 263 10.76 10.69 -7.38
C ARG A 263 12.01 11.43 -7.80
N ASN A 264 11.84 12.32 -8.78
CA ASN A 264 12.86 13.28 -9.21
C ASN A 264 12.89 14.57 -8.38
N SER A 265 11.79 14.91 -7.69
CA SER A 265 11.65 16.14 -6.90
C SER A 265 10.62 15.98 -5.80
N GLY A 266 10.79 16.70 -4.70
CA GLY A 266 9.85 16.75 -3.57
C GLY A 266 10.49 17.46 -2.37
N GLY A 267 9.71 17.60 -1.29
CA GLY A 267 10.20 18.08 0.00
C GLY A 267 9.75 17.12 1.09
N ILE A 268 10.65 16.85 2.06
CA ILE A 268 10.33 16.11 3.28
C ILE A 268 10.55 17.10 4.42
N LYS A 269 9.53 17.29 5.26
CA LYS A 269 9.63 18.13 6.45
C LYS A 269 9.70 17.22 7.68
N PHE A 270 10.77 17.37 8.46
CA PHE A 270 10.87 16.83 9.82
C PHE A 270 10.60 18.00 10.78
N GLU A 271 9.83 17.76 11.82
CA GLU A 271 9.60 18.72 12.91
C GLU A 271 10.49 18.38 14.11
#